data_AF-A0A1C4WY96-F1
#
_entry.id   AF-A0A1C4WY96-F1
#
_cell.length_a   1.000
_cell.length_b   1.000
_cell.length_c   1.000
_cell.angle_alpha   90.00
_cell.angle_beta   90.00
_cell.angle_gamma   90.00
#
_symmetry.space_group_name_H-M   'P 1'
#
loop_
_entity.id
_entity.type
_entity.pdbx_description
1 polymer ?
#
loop_
_entity_poly.entity_id
_entity_poly.type
_entity_poly.pdbx_seq_one_letter_code
_entity_poly.pdbx_strand_id
1 'polypeptide(L)'
;MRTQVTHPHHHHATRAAQALTVARRHLDDAVARETADRRDEARIVAAASSLQAWRPIPGPTGRGGHGDPAGRTVVDFLEPEVRDGQLGRLAGRTTATLTWLAGALALPTAGDPLPALAAAVPTLRPSTARHLARWLDEADQQIRDRLALDDDGTPIPGLRCPRCARRQLTAHTTGPRPTWTVTCTPTCLCVGPDCPCTMPTRVVDVAHIWGPDHPLTARSVSAA
;
A
#
# COMPACT_ATOMS: atom_id res chain seq x y z
N MET A 1 -25.06 24.95 9.12
CA MET A 1 -24.46 23.60 8.97
C MET A 1 -23.57 23.35 10.16
N ARG A 2 -23.81 22.30 10.96
CA ARG A 2 -22.92 21.96 12.08
C ARG A 2 -21.69 21.26 11.50
N THR A 3 -20.51 21.84 11.66
CA THR A 3 -19.24 21.18 11.33
C THR A 3 -19.12 19.92 12.20
N GLN A 4 -19.21 18.74 11.60
CA GLN A 4 -19.05 17.49 12.32
C GLN A 4 -17.60 17.41 12.80
N VAL A 5 -17.39 17.53 14.12
CA VAL A 5 -16.05 17.45 14.70
C VAL A 5 -15.56 16.02 14.55
N THR A 6 -14.53 15.83 13.73
CA THR A 6 -13.96 14.50 13.45
C THR A 6 -13.00 14.09 14.57
N HIS A 7 -13.05 12.82 14.97
CA HIS A 7 -12.19 12.29 16.03
C HIS A 7 -10.77 12.02 15.47
N PRO A 8 -9.67 12.19 16.25
CA PRO A 8 -8.30 11.97 15.75
C PRO A 8 -8.07 10.54 15.21
N HIS A 9 -8.70 9.52 15.79
CA HIS A 9 -8.65 8.16 15.23
C HIS A 9 -9.23 8.02 13.82
N HIS A 10 -10.26 8.81 13.48
CA HIS A 10 -10.76 8.84 12.10
C HIS A 10 -9.74 9.48 11.17
N HIS A 11 -9.09 10.58 11.58
CA HIS A 11 -8.02 11.19 10.79
C HIS A 11 -6.85 10.23 10.58
N HIS A 12 -6.43 9.48 11.60
CA HIS A 12 -5.37 8.48 11.46
C HIS A 12 -5.76 7.37 10.49
N ALA A 13 -7.00 6.85 10.58
CA ALA A 13 -7.49 5.83 9.65
C ALA A 13 -7.60 6.36 8.21
N THR A 14 -8.08 7.59 8.02
CA THR A 14 -8.13 8.24 6.71
C THR A 14 -6.73 8.40 6.12
N ARG A 15 -5.77 8.91 6.91
CA ARG A 15 -4.37 9.05 6.50
C ARG A 15 -3.78 7.69 6.09
N ALA A 16 -3.91 6.68 6.94
CA ALA A 16 -3.43 5.32 6.69
C ALA A 16 -4.00 4.72 5.40
N ALA A 17 -5.30 4.93 5.14
CA ALA A 17 -5.94 4.47 3.92
C ALA A 17 -5.39 5.16 2.66
N GLN A 18 -5.10 6.47 2.72
CA GLN A 18 -4.49 7.19 1.59
C GLN A 18 -3.04 6.76 1.36
N ALA A 19 -2.24 6.64 2.43
CA ALA A 19 -0.87 6.15 2.35
C ALA A 19 -0.80 4.75 1.70
N LEU A 20 -1.64 3.82 2.18
CA LEU A 20 -1.71 2.46 1.63
C LEU A 20 -2.18 2.45 0.17
N THR A 21 -3.08 3.35 -0.22
CA THR A 21 -3.51 3.46 -1.62
C THR A 21 -2.33 3.78 -2.53
N VAL A 22 -1.44 4.69 -2.11
CA VAL A 22 -0.23 5.04 -2.86
C VAL A 22 0.76 3.88 -2.89
N ALA A 23 1.08 3.29 -1.72
CA ALA A 23 2.00 2.17 -1.65
C ALA A 23 1.54 0.96 -2.49
N ARG A 24 0.23 0.67 -2.50
CA ARG A 24 -0.33 -0.40 -3.33
C ARG A 24 -0.20 -0.16 -4.83
N ARG A 25 -0.33 1.09 -5.31
CA ARG A 25 -0.05 1.38 -6.73
C ARG A 25 1.38 1.04 -7.10
N HIS A 26 2.35 1.42 -6.27
CA HIS A 26 3.74 1.05 -6.48
C HIS A 26 3.96 -0.46 -6.44
N LEU A 27 3.26 -1.17 -5.55
CA LEU A 27 3.29 -2.63 -5.48
C LEU A 27 2.73 -3.27 -6.74
N ASP A 28 1.57 -2.83 -7.21
CA ASP A 28 0.92 -3.38 -8.41
C ASP A 28 1.82 -3.18 -9.64
N ASP A 29 2.41 -2.00 -9.79
CA ASP A 29 3.40 -1.72 -10.85
C ASP A 29 4.64 -2.62 -10.73
N ALA A 30 5.13 -2.85 -9.51
CA ALA A 30 6.28 -3.71 -9.27
C ALA A 30 5.97 -5.20 -9.50
N VAL A 31 4.75 -5.65 -9.18
CA VAL A 31 4.26 -7.00 -9.49
C VAL A 31 4.14 -7.20 -10.99
N ALA A 32 3.64 -6.21 -11.73
CA ALA A 32 3.57 -6.27 -13.19
C ALA A 32 4.96 -6.43 -13.82
N ARG A 33 5.96 -5.67 -13.33
CA ARG A 33 7.37 -5.81 -13.76
C ARG A 33 7.95 -7.18 -13.39
N GLU A 34 7.82 -7.61 -12.14
CA GLU A 34 8.33 -8.93 -11.70
C GLU A 34 7.71 -10.07 -12.52
N THR A 35 6.42 -9.96 -12.88
CA THR A 35 5.73 -10.96 -13.70
C THR A 35 6.25 -10.96 -15.14
N ALA A 36 6.51 -9.79 -15.72
CA ALA A 36 7.08 -9.68 -17.06
C ALA A 36 8.49 -10.28 -17.12
N ASP A 37 9.36 -9.89 -16.18
CA ASP A 37 10.75 -10.38 -16.10
C ASP A 37 10.79 -11.91 -15.98
N ARG A 38 9.92 -12.48 -15.13
CA ARG A 38 9.83 -13.94 -14.95
C ARG A 38 9.31 -14.66 -16.19
N ARG A 39 8.39 -14.06 -16.94
CA ARG A 39 7.92 -14.62 -18.21
C ARG A 39 9.02 -14.62 -19.24
N ASP A 40 9.79 -13.55 -19.34
CA ASP A 40 10.91 -13.46 -20.26
C ASP A 40 12.02 -14.46 -19.89
N GLU A 41 12.34 -14.61 -18.60
CA GLU A 41 13.24 -15.66 -18.11
C GLU A 41 12.74 -17.06 -18.48
N ALA A 42 11.46 -17.36 -18.23
CA ALA A 42 10.86 -18.65 -18.55
C ALA A 42 10.91 -18.96 -20.06
N ARG A 43 10.69 -17.95 -20.92
CA ARG A 43 10.83 -18.08 -22.37
C ARG A 43 12.27 -18.38 -22.78
N ILE A 44 13.25 -17.70 -22.18
CA ILE A 44 14.68 -17.96 -22.44
C ILE A 44 15.06 -19.39 -22.03
N VAL A 45 14.61 -19.85 -20.86
CA VAL A 45 14.86 -21.22 -20.37
C VAL A 45 14.19 -22.27 -21.27
N ALA A 46 12.96 -22.02 -21.70
CA ALA A 46 12.25 -22.89 -22.63
C ALA A 46 12.98 -22.98 -23.98
N ALA A 47 13.39 -21.84 -24.55
CA ALA A 47 14.15 -21.78 -25.80
C ALA A 47 15.51 -22.50 -25.68
N ALA A 48 16.23 -22.31 -24.57
CA ALA A 48 17.49 -23.01 -24.31
C ALA A 48 17.29 -24.53 -24.21
N SER A 49 16.20 -24.98 -23.56
CA SER A 49 15.83 -26.40 -23.47
C SER A 49 15.53 -26.98 -24.86
N SER A 50 14.81 -26.23 -25.70
CA SER A 50 14.58 -26.60 -27.11
C SER A 50 15.89 -26.74 -27.88
N LEU A 51 16.83 -25.79 -27.76
CA LEU A 51 18.14 -25.88 -28.42
C LEU A 51 19.00 -27.06 -27.94
N GLN A 52 18.92 -27.43 -26.66
CA GLN A 52 19.61 -28.62 -26.15
C GLN A 52 19.02 -29.92 -26.71
N ALA A 53 17.69 -29.98 -26.90
CA ALA A 53 17.03 -31.10 -27.58
C ALA A 53 17.42 -31.23 -29.07
N TRP A 54 17.99 -30.17 -29.68
CA TRP A 54 18.54 -30.19 -31.04
C TRP A 54 20.00 -30.66 -31.14
N ARG A 55 20.71 -30.91 -30.02
CA ARG A 55 22.08 -31.42 -30.09
C ARG A 55 22.10 -32.82 -30.71
N PRO A 56 22.82 -33.05 -31.84
CA PRO A 56 23.02 -34.40 -32.36
C PRO A 56 23.74 -35.23 -31.30
N ILE A 57 23.16 -36.37 -30.93
CA ILE A 57 23.81 -37.32 -30.02
C ILE A 57 25.07 -37.84 -30.75
N PRO A 58 26.30 -37.55 -30.29
CA PRO A 58 27.50 -38.10 -30.91
C PRO A 58 27.60 -39.56 -30.48
N GLY A 59 27.13 -40.47 -31.33
CA GLY A 59 27.24 -41.91 -31.10
C GLY A 59 27.26 -42.68 -32.43
N PRO A 60 27.93 -43.84 -32.50
CA PRO A 60 28.25 -44.51 -33.78
C PRO A 60 27.03 -45.18 -34.48
N THR A 61 25.83 -45.06 -33.92
CA THR A 61 24.63 -45.78 -34.37
C THR A 61 23.42 -44.86 -34.55
N GLY A 62 23.62 -43.68 -35.13
CA GLY A 62 22.56 -42.72 -35.45
C GLY A 62 21.58 -43.22 -36.51
N ARG A 63 20.71 -44.18 -36.16
CA ARG A 63 19.48 -44.48 -36.90
C ARG A 63 18.38 -43.57 -36.37
N GLY A 64 17.86 -42.74 -37.27
CA GLY A 64 16.95 -41.64 -37.00
C GLY A 64 15.69 -42.02 -36.24
N GLY A 65 15.43 -41.29 -35.15
CA GLY A 65 14.10 -41.15 -34.59
C GLY A 65 13.43 -39.95 -35.26
N HIS A 66 12.38 -40.22 -36.05
CA HIS A 66 11.48 -39.18 -36.56
C HIS A 66 10.70 -38.59 -35.39
N GLY A 67 11.23 -37.53 -34.79
CA GLY A 67 10.45 -36.65 -33.91
C GLY A 67 9.43 -35.91 -34.75
N ASP A 68 8.18 -36.34 -34.66
CA ASP A 68 7.04 -35.80 -35.41
C ASP A 68 6.95 -34.27 -35.25
N PRO A 69 6.99 -33.47 -36.34
CA PRO A 69 6.94 -32.01 -36.26
C PRO A 69 5.62 -31.47 -35.69
N ALA A 70 4.53 -32.25 -35.71
CA ALA A 70 3.22 -31.80 -35.25
C ALA A 70 3.14 -31.59 -33.71
N GLY A 71 3.88 -32.36 -32.92
CA GLY A 71 3.98 -32.14 -31.47
C GLY A 71 4.85 -30.93 -31.10
N ARG A 72 5.68 -30.44 -32.03
CA ARG A 72 6.68 -29.39 -31.79
C ARG A 72 6.13 -27.98 -31.95
N THR A 73 5.25 -27.75 -32.93
CA THR A 73 4.57 -26.46 -33.09
C THR A 73 3.69 -26.13 -31.89
N VAL A 74 3.07 -27.12 -31.23
CA VAL A 74 2.19 -26.89 -30.07
C VAL A 74 2.96 -26.33 -28.87
N VAL A 75 4.23 -26.71 -28.67
CA VAL A 75 5.05 -26.24 -27.54
C VAL A 75 5.48 -24.77 -27.71
N ASP A 76 5.69 -24.31 -28.93
CA ASP A 76 6.06 -22.91 -29.21
C ASP A 76 4.92 -21.91 -28.93
N PHE A 77 3.66 -22.38 -28.85
CA PHE A 77 2.49 -21.54 -28.57
C PHE A 77 2.02 -21.55 -27.12
N LEU A 78 2.60 -22.38 -26.26
CA LEU A 78 2.20 -22.44 -24.86
C LEU A 78 3.06 -21.46 -24.05
N GLU A 79 2.43 -20.37 -23.60
CA GLU A 79 3.06 -19.46 -22.63
C GLU A 79 3.47 -20.25 -21.38
N PRO A 80 4.72 -20.14 -20.91
CA PRO A 80 5.18 -20.86 -19.73
C PRO A 80 4.33 -20.50 -18.51
N GLU A 81 3.94 -21.51 -17.71
CA GLU A 81 3.32 -21.26 -16.41
C GLU A 81 4.35 -20.58 -15.48
N VAL A 82 4.08 -19.32 -15.13
CA VAL A 82 4.91 -18.55 -14.20
C VAL A 82 4.22 -18.48 -12.85
N ARG A 83 4.85 -19.05 -11.83
CA ARG A 83 4.40 -18.91 -10.43
C ARG A 83 4.60 -17.47 -9.96
N ASP A 84 3.68 -17.02 -9.10
CA ASP A 84 3.78 -15.70 -8.48
C ASP A 84 5.16 -15.48 -7.84
N GLY A 85 5.72 -14.31 -8.12
CA GLY A 85 6.94 -13.84 -7.49
C GLY A 85 6.73 -13.44 -6.02
N GLN A 86 7.78 -12.90 -5.40
CA GLN A 86 7.69 -12.51 -3.99
C GLN A 86 6.75 -11.32 -3.79
N LEU A 87 6.70 -10.39 -4.76
CA LEU A 87 5.84 -9.21 -4.69
C LEU A 87 4.38 -9.60 -4.95
N GLY A 88 4.13 -10.54 -5.87
CA GLY A 88 2.78 -11.08 -6.11
C GLY A 88 2.19 -11.71 -4.85
N ARG A 89 3.01 -12.46 -4.10
CA ARG A 89 2.59 -13.01 -2.79
C ARG A 89 2.34 -11.94 -1.73
N LEU A 90 3.12 -10.85 -1.71
CA LEU A 90 2.88 -9.72 -0.81
C LEU A 90 1.55 -9.06 -1.15
N ALA A 91 1.30 -8.76 -2.42
CA ALA A 91 0.03 -8.19 -2.89
C ALA A 91 -1.17 -9.09 -2.53
N GLY A 92 -1.04 -10.41 -2.75
CA GLY A 92 -2.06 -11.38 -2.37
C GLY A 92 -2.37 -11.40 -0.87
N ARG A 93 -1.35 -11.38 0.00
CA ARG A 93 -1.54 -11.32 1.46
C ARG A 93 -2.17 -9.99 1.89
N THR A 94 -1.72 -8.86 1.33
CA THR A 94 -2.29 -7.54 1.64
C THR A 94 -3.77 -7.50 1.26
N THR A 95 -4.14 -7.94 0.05
CA THR A 95 -5.53 -8.02 -0.38
C THR A 95 -6.35 -8.93 0.53
N ALA A 96 -5.83 -10.11 0.90
CA ALA A 96 -6.52 -11.03 1.81
C ALA A 96 -6.81 -10.39 3.19
N THR A 97 -5.84 -9.67 3.76
CA THR A 97 -6.01 -8.92 5.02
C THR A 97 -7.10 -7.87 4.88
N LEU A 98 -7.11 -7.10 3.79
CA LEU A 98 -8.12 -6.05 3.57
C LEU A 98 -9.51 -6.64 3.33
N THR A 99 -9.62 -7.76 2.61
CA THR A 99 -10.89 -8.48 2.44
C THR A 99 -11.42 -8.99 3.77
N TRP A 100 -10.56 -9.55 4.62
CA TRP A 100 -10.94 -9.97 5.97
C TRP A 100 -11.42 -8.78 6.81
N LEU A 101 -10.72 -7.65 6.79
CA LEU A 101 -11.13 -6.43 7.50
C LEU A 101 -12.50 -5.91 7.03
N ALA A 102 -12.73 -5.89 5.71
CA ALA A 102 -14.00 -5.46 5.14
C ALA A 102 -15.14 -6.40 5.56
N GLY A 103 -14.90 -7.72 5.55
CA GLY A 103 -15.83 -8.72 6.06
C GLY A 103 -16.13 -8.56 7.56
N ALA A 104 -15.11 -8.30 8.38
CA ALA A 104 -15.27 -8.06 9.82
C ALA A 104 -16.10 -6.80 10.13
N LEU A 105 -16.10 -5.83 9.22
CA LEU A 105 -16.92 -4.62 9.30
C LEU A 105 -18.25 -4.73 8.54
N ALA A 106 -18.57 -5.91 7.98
CA ALA A 106 -19.75 -6.18 7.17
C ALA A 106 -19.93 -5.17 6.00
N LEU A 107 -18.82 -4.75 5.39
CA LEU A 107 -18.83 -3.81 4.27
C LEU A 107 -19.04 -4.56 2.95
N PRO A 108 -19.91 -4.06 2.06
CA PRO A 108 -20.03 -4.62 0.71
C PRO A 108 -18.78 -4.31 -0.10
N THR A 109 -18.14 -5.33 -0.67
CA THR A 109 -16.96 -5.19 -1.53
C THR A 109 -17.17 -5.90 -2.86
N ALA A 110 -17.11 -5.16 -3.97
CA ALA A 110 -17.06 -5.69 -5.32
C ALA A 110 -15.68 -5.35 -5.92
N GLY A 111 -14.68 -6.20 -5.66
CA GLY A 111 -13.29 -5.94 -6.06
C GLY A 111 -12.43 -5.45 -4.91
N ASP A 112 -11.64 -4.40 -5.14
CA ASP A 112 -10.70 -3.88 -4.14
C ASP A 112 -11.42 -3.44 -2.85
N PRO A 113 -11.11 -4.05 -1.68
CA PRO A 113 -11.71 -3.68 -0.40
C PRO A 113 -11.28 -2.32 0.16
N LEU A 114 -10.12 -1.78 -0.25
CA LEU A 114 -9.56 -0.56 0.36
C LEU A 114 -10.46 0.68 0.19
N PRO A 115 -11.05 0.97 -0.99
CA PRO A 115 -12.01 2.06 -1.14
C PRO A 115 -13.23 1.96 -0.20
N ALA A 116 -13.76 0.75 -0.01
CA ALA A 116 -14.91 0.54 0.89
C ALA A 116 -14.53 0.78 2.36
N LEU A 117 -13.35 0.29 2.78
CA LEU A 117 -12.80 0.56 4.11
C LEU A 117 -12.58 2.06 4.34
N ALA A 118 -11.99 2.76 3.37
CA ALA A 118 -11.74 4.19 3.44
C ALA A 118 -13.04 5.01 3.55
N ALA A 119 -14.05 4.65 2.75
CA ALA A 119 -15.37 5.30 2.76
C ALA A 119 -16.13 5.07 4.08
N ALA A 120 -15.91 3.94 4.75
CA ALA A 120 -16.54 3.62 6.02
C ALA A 120 -15.94 4.40 7.21
N VAL A 121 -14.69 4.89 7.11
CA VAL A 121 -13.97 5.52 8.23
C VAL A 121 -14.82 6.53 9.02
N PRO A 122 -15.52 7.51 8.41
CA PRO A 122 -16.27 8.54 9.15
C PRO A 122 -17.42 7.99 10.00
N THR A 123 -17.94 6.79 9.70
CA THR A 123 -19.06 6.18 10.41
C THR A 123 -18.62 5.19 11.50
N LEU A 124 -17.34 4.82 11.53
CA LEU A 124 -16.81 3.89 12.50
C LEU A 124 -16.82 4.48 13.92
N ARG A 125 -16.93 3.63 14.93
CA ARG A 125 -16.59 4.03 16.31
C ARG A 125 -15.10 4.41 16.38
N PRO A 126 -14.70 5.41 17.19
CA PRO A 126 -13.30 5.81 17.30
C PRO A 126 -12.33 4.67 17.63
N SER A 127 -12.72 3.73 18.48
CA SER A 127 -11.92 2.55 18.81
C SER A 127 -11.72 1.61 17.62
N THR A 128 -12.75 1.43 16.79
CA THR A 128 -12.68 0.66 15.55
C THR A 128 -11.79 1.37 14.52
N ALA A 129 -11.95 2.69 14.35
CA ALA A 129 -11.09 3.47 13.47
C ALA A 129 -9.61 3.39 13.89
N ARG A 130 -9.31 3.40 15.20
CA ARG A 130 -7.95 3.19 15.71
C ARG A 130 -7.37 1.84 15.31
N HIS A 131 -8.13 0.76 15.46
CA HIS A 131 -7.65 -0.58 15.07
C HIS A 131 -7.48 -0.70 13.56
N LEU A 132 -8.41 -0.15 12.78
CA LEU A 132 -8.30 -0.10 11.34
C LEU A 132 -7.03 0.65 10.91
N ALA A 133 -6.78 1.85 11.46
CA ALA A 133 -5.58 2.62 11.18
C ALA A 133 -4.30 1.81 11.39
N ARG A 134 -4.20 1.07 12.50
CA ARG A 134 -3.03 0.21 12.79
C ARG A 134 -2.83 -0.86 11.73
N TRP A 135 -3.88 -1.56 11.32
CA TRP A 135 -3.79 -2.59 10.28
C TRP A 135 -3.40 -2.02 8.92
N LEU A 136 -3.93 -0.84 8.57
CA LEU A 136 -3.60 -0.17 7.32
C LEU A 136 -2.15 0.34 7.32
N ASP A 137 -1.66 0.87 8.44
CA ASP A 137 -0.28 1.32 8.60
C ASP A 137 0.72 0.17 8.55
N GLU A 138 0.41 -0.95 9.18
CA GLU A 138 1.25 -2.13 9.10
C GLU A 138 1.34 -2.68 7.67
N ALA A 139 0.22 -2.70 6.94
CA ALA A 139 0.20 -3.10 5.53
C ALA A 139 0.98 -2.11 4.65
N ASP A 140 0.86 -0.80 4.88
CA ASP A 140 1.60 0.24 4.16
C ASP A 140 3.11 0.09 4.39
N GLN A 141 3.53 -0.04 5.66
CA GLN A 141 4.93 -0.19 6.02
C GLN A 141 5.55 -1.44 5.41
N GLN A 142 4.87 -2.59 5.44
CA GLN A 142 5.36 -3.83 4.82
C GLN A 142 5.63 -3.66 3.32
N ILE A 143 4.80 -2.88 2.63
CA ILE A 143 4.98 -2.59 1.20
C ILE A 143 6.16 -1.64 0.99
N ARG A 144 6.21 -0.54 1.74
CA ARG A 144 7.29 0.45 1.64
C ARG A 144 8.65 -0.16 1.93
N ASP A 145 8.76 -0.94 3.00
CA ASP A 145 9.99 -1.66 3.35
C ASP A 145 10.42 -2.62 2.24
N ARG A 146 9.47 -3.38 1.66
CA ARG A 146 9.78 -4.37 0.63
C ARG A 146 10.25 -3.73 -0.68
N LEU A 147 9.75 -2.54 -0.98
CA LEU A 147 10.02 -1.78 -2.21
C LEU A 147 11.05 -0.66 -2.00
N ALA A 148 11.58 -0.49 -0.78
CA ALA A 148 12.45 0.60 -0.38
C ALA A 148 11.88 1.99 -0.74
N LEU A 149 10.59 2.20 -0.48
CA LEU A 149 9.93 3.49 -0.64
C LEU A 149 10.18 4.38 0.59
N ASP A 150 10.24 5.69 0.37
CA ASP A 150 10.22 6.66 1.46
C ASP A 150 8.90 6.60 2.26
N ASP A 151 8.93 7.08 3.50
CA ASP A 151 7.73 7.22 4.34
C ASP A 151 6.67 8.10 3.66
N ASP A 152 5.38 7.87 3.99
CA ASP A 152 4.32 8.73 3.50
C ASP A 152 4.38 10.14 4.13
N GLY A 153 4.35 11.16 3.28
CA GLY A 153 4.19 12.55 3.66
C GLY A 153 5.46 13.39 3.54
N THR A 154 5.27 14.71 3.63
CA THR A 154 6.34 15.69 3.42
C THR A 154 6.58 16.48 4.71
N PRO A 155 7.82 16.61 5.19
CA PRO A 155 8.11 17.44 6.35
C PRO A 155 7.76 18.91 6.07
N ILE A 156 7.12 19.57 7.03
CA ILE A 156 6.72 20.98 6.91
C ILE A 156 7.76 21.85 7.63
N PRO A 157 8.63 22.57 6.91
CA PRO A 157 9.62 23.43 7.53
C PRO A 157 8.97 24.60 8.27
N GLY A 158 9.59 25.00 9.39
CA GLY A 158 9.20 26.21 10.13
C GLY A 158 7.96 26.09 11.01
N LEU A 159 7.03 25.17 10.73
CA LEU A 159 5.84 24.95 11.55
C LEU A 159 6.16 24.10 12.79
N ARG A 160 5.72 24.55 13.96
CA ARG A 160 5.95 23.88 15.25
C ARG A 160 4.68 23.19 15.73
N CYS A 161 4.83 22.00 16.33
CA CYS A 161 3.77 21.40 17.11
C CYS A 161 3.43 22.29 18.32
N PRO A 162 2.16 22.67 18.55
CA PRO A 162 1.79 23.50 19.70
C PRO A 162 2.07 22.87 21.08
N ARG A 163 2.25 21.54 21.15
CA ARG A 163 2.57 20.83 22.41
C ARG A 163 4.08 20.66 22.62
N CYS A 164 4.78 19.98 21.71
CA CYS A 164 6.20 19.65 21.92
C CYS A 164 7.15 20.71 21.37
N ALA A 165 6.64 21.76 20.71
CA ALA A 165 7.39 22.84 20.06
C ALA A 165 8.41 22.41 18.97
N ARG A 166 8.50 21.12 18.64
CA ARG A 166 9.38 20.61 17.58
C ARG A 166 8.88 21.03 16.20
N ARG A 167 9.82 21.30 15.29
CA ARG A 167 9.59 21.57 13.85
C ARG A 167 9.60 20.27 13.02
N GLN A 168 8.84 19.29 13.50
CA GLN A 168 8.77 17.94 12.92
C GLN A 168 7.30 17.61 12.71
N LEU A 169 6.63 18.45 11.92
CA LEU A 169 5.29 18.18 11.43
C LEU A 169 5.41 17.59 10.03
N THR A 170 4.57 16.61 9.73
CA THR A 170 4.53 15.96 8.41
C THR A 170 3.16 16.20 7.79
N ALA A 171 3.12 16.70 6.57
CA ALA A 171 1.93 16.86 5.77
C ALA A 171 1.66 15.58 4.97
N HIS A 172 0.44 15.07 5.05
CA HIS A 172 -0.04 13.93 4.26
C HIS A 172 -1.09 14.44 3.28
N THR A 173 -0.69 14.65 2.02
CA THR A 173 -1.49 15.32 0.98
C THR A 173 -1.71 14.46 -0.27
N THR A 174 -1.39 13.17 -0.20
CA THR A 174 -1.47 12.23 -1.33
C THR A 174 -2.90 11.92 -1.80
N GLY A 175 -3.91 12.14 -0.94
CA GLY A 175 -5.33 12.00 -1.27
C GLY A 175 -6.01 13.30 -1.71
N PRO A 176 -7.34 13.30 -1.94
CA PRO A 176 -8.10 14.53 -2.18
C PRO A 176 -8.13 15.41 -0.92
N ARG A 177 -8.29 16.73 -1.08
CA ARG A 177 -8.23 17.71 0.02
C ARG A 177 -8.97 17.32 1.31
N PRO A 178 -10.20 16.75 1.28
CA PRO A 178 -10.90 16.36 2.51
C PRO A 178 -10.21 15.26 3.33
N THR A 179 -9.23 14.57 2.75
CA THR A 179 -8.44 13.51 3.41
C THR A 179 -7.08 14.00 3.91
N TRP A 180 -6.72 15.27 3.63
CA TRP A 180 -5.44 15.82 4.02
C TRP A 180 -5.32 15.90 5.54
N THR A 181 -4.15 15.54 6.02
CA THR A 181 -3.83 15.62 7.45
C THR A 181 -2.42 16.15 7.65
N VAL A 182 -2.18 16.72 8.83
CA VAL A 182 -0.84 16.99 9.34
C VAL A 182 -0.66 16.16 10.60
N THR A 183 0.48 15.49 10.75
CA THR A 183 0.85 14.76 11.96
C THR A 183 2.05 15.40 12.64
N CYS A 184 2.21 15.14 13.93
CA CYS A 184 3.49 15.33 14.62
C CYS A 184 4.18 13.97 14.79
N THR A 185 5.42 13.97 15.31
CA THR A 185 6.15 12.74 15.66
C THR A 185 5.27 11.75 16.42
N PRO A 186 5.36 10.43 16.15
CA PRO A 186 4.52 9.42 16.80
C PRO A 186 4.57 9.44 18.34
N THR A 187 5.69 9.86 18.92
CA THR A 187 5.88 9.97 20.38
C THR A 187 5.21 11.21 20.99
N CYS A 188 4.70 12.14 20.18
CA CYS A 188 4.02 13.36 20.64
C CYS A 188 2.53 13.07 20.85
N LEU A 189 2.23 12.48 21.99
CA LEU A 189 0.86 12.11 22.39
C LEU A 189 0.08 13.29 23.01
N CYS A 190 -1.22 13.30 22.82
CA CYS A 190 -2.11 14.27 23.45
C CYS A 190 -2.36 13.91 24.93
N VAL A 191 -2.45 14.92 25.79
CA VAL A 191 -2.70 14.76 27.24
C VAL A 191 -4.16 15.03 27.63
N GLY A 192 -5.08 15.09 26.66
CA GLY A 192 -6.50 15.32 26.91
C GLY A 192 -6.94 16.80 26.76
N PRO A 193 -8.04 17.21 27.40
CA PRO A 193 -8.71 18.50 27.17
C PRO A 193 -7.79 19.72 27.30
N ASP A 194 -6.82 19.69 28.21
CA ASP A 194 -5.90 20.82 28.45
C ASP A 194 -4.65 20.79 27.56
N CYS A 195 -4.54 19.80 26.66
CA CYS A 195 -3.40 19.73 25.76
C CYS A 195 -3.37 20.95 24.84
N PRO A 196 -2.23 21.68 24.73
CA PRO A 196 -2.13 22.87 23.88
C PRO A 196 -2.14 22.56 22.38
N CYS A 197 -2.30 21.29 21.96
CA CYS A 197 -2.17 20.83 20.59
C CYS A 197 -3.20 21.36 19.59
N THR A 198 -4.18 22.14 20.04
CA THR A 198 -5.24 22.77 19.23
C THR A 198 -6.08 21.81 18.38
N MET A 199 -5.94 20.49 18.52
CA MET A 199 -6.85 19.54 17.87
C MET A 199 -8.29 19.83 18.35
N PRO A 200 -9.29 19.83 17.45
CA PRO A 200 -10.69 20.05 17.82
C PRO A 200 -11.21 19.04 18.84
N THR A 201 -10.79 17.77 18.71
CA THR A 201 -11.05 16.70 19.68
C THR A 201 -9.72 16.25 20.27
N ARG A 202 -9.55 16.40 21.58
CA ARG A 202 -8.31 16.07 22.31
C ARG A 202 -8.50 14.79 23.12
N VAL A 203 -7.70 13.78 22.83
CA VAL A 203 -7.86 12.43 23.37
C VAL A 203 -6.54 11.99 23.95
N VAL A 204 -6.54 11.58 25.21
CA VAL A 204 -5.35 11.12 25.92
C VAL A 204 -4.68 9.97 25.15
N ASP A 205 -3.35 10.00 25.09
CA ASP A 205 -2.50 8.98 24.48
C ASP A 205 -2.67 8.78 22.96
N VAL A 206 -3.25 9.76 22.27
CA VAL A 206 -3.35 9.76 20.80
C VAL A 206 -2.30 10.70 20.20
N ALA A 207 -1.51 10.20 19.25
CA ALA A 207 -0.56 11.02 18.51
C ALA A 207 -1.27 12.18 17.80
N HIS A 208 -0.65 13.36 17.84
CA HIS A 208 -1.27 14.55 17.26
C HIS A 208 -1.47 14.44 15.75
N ILE A 209 -2.70 14.74 15.35
CA ILE A 209 -3.12 14.79 13.96
C ILE A 209 -4.17 15.88 13.78
N TRP A 210 -4.04 16.65 12.70
CA TRP A 210 -4.94 17.73 12.35
C TRP A 210 -5.58 17.45 11.00
N GLY A 211 -6.91 17.54 10.94
CA GLY A 211 -7.69 17.35 9.72
C GLY A 211 -7.59 18.50 8.72
N PRO A 212 -8.31 18.42 7.59
CA PRO A 212 -8.16 19.34 6.45
C PRO A 212 -8.56 20.78 6.76
N ASP A 213 -9.54 20.98 7.65
CA ASP A 213 -10.06 22.30 7.99
C ASP A 213 -9.25 22.99 9.10
N HIS A 214 -8.24 22.32 9.65
CA HIS A 214 -7.41 22.90 10.70
C HIS A 214 -6.39 23.89 10.11
N PRO A 215 -6.13 25.05 10.76
CA PRO A 215 -5.19 26.04 10.25
C PRO A 215 -3.77 25.52 9.97
N LEU A 216 -3.29 24.52 10.71
CA LEU A 216 -2.00 23.89 10.44
C LEU A 216 -1.97 23.16 9.09
N THR A 217 -3.06 22.47 8.74
CA THR A 217 -3.20 21.77 7.47
C THR A 217 -3.44 22.75 6.32
N ALA A 218 -4.19 23.83 6.55
CA ALA A 218 -4.33 24.88 5.54
C ALA A 218 -2.98 25.55 5.20
N ARG A 219 -2.14 25.79 6.21
CA ARG A 219 -0.82 26.44 6.05
C ARG A 219 0.24 25.55 5.40
N SER A 220 0.16 24.23 5.57
CA SER A 220 1.13 23.32 4.95
C SER A 220 1.06 23.36 3.41
N VAL A 221 -0.08 23.74 2.85
CA VAL A 221 -0.31 23.85 1.40
C VAL A 221 0.33 25.12 0.82
N SER A 222 0.46 26.18 1.61
CA SER A 222 1.08 27.44 1.17
C SER A 222 2.60 27.45 1.32
N ALA A 223 3.16 26.44 2.01
CA ALA A 223 4.60 26.32 2.28
C ALA A 223 5.30 25.24 1.44
N ALA A 224 4.51 24.44 0.69
CA ALA A 224 4.98 23.50 -0.31
C ALA A 224 4.97 24.17 -1.69
#